data_AF-A0A966HUJ4-F1
#
_entry.id   AF-A0A966HUJ4-F1
#
_cell.length_a   1.000
_cell.length_b   1.000
_cell.length_c   1.000
_cell.angle_alpha   90.00
_cell.angle_beta   90.00
_cell.angle_gamma   90.00
#
_symmetry.space_group_name_H-M   'P 1'
#
loop_
_entity.id
_entity.type
_entity.pdbx_description
1 polymer ?
#
loop_
_entity_poly.entity_id
_entity_poly.type
_entity_poly.pdbx_seq_one_letter_code
_entity_poly.pdbx_strand_id
1 'polypeptide(L)'
;MNKLLTALLSVIALLLTGIPALAAPDSIKLTVHYQRPGGDYNGWNLWIWKNSDNNSLDTPISQTGVKFTDTDDFGKVVTVNIDGMKNFKDLGIIVRLNDWAAKDVNDDRFITEFDANG
;
A
#
# COMPACT_ATOMS: atom_id res chain seq x y z
N MET A 1 -4.68 -4.48 -71.93
CA MET A 1 -5.14 -3.26 -71.26
C MET A 1 -6.39 -3.59 -70.47
N ASN A 2 -6.29 -3.71 -69.14
CA ASN A 2 -7.38 -3.56 -68.17
C ASN A 2 -6.75 -3.19 -66.83
N LYS A 3 -7.35 -2.19 -66.18
CA LYS A 3 -6.71 -1.21 -65.30
C LYS A 3 -6.38 -1.80 -63.92
N LEU A 4 -5.21 -1.42 -63.39
CA LEU A 4 -4.73 -1.75 -62.05
C LEU A 4 -5.80 -1.46 -60.98
N LEU A 5 -6.11 -2.45 -60.15
CA LEU A 5 -6.84 -2.26 -58.90
C LEU A 5 -5.87 -1.69 -57.88
N THR A 6 -6.05 -0.43 -57.51
CA THR A 6 -5.29 0.23 -56.44
C THR A 6 -5.84 -0.25 -55.10
N ALA A 7 -5.06 -1.05 -54.38
CA ALA A 7 -5.28 -1.29 -52.95
C ALA A 7 -4.60 -0.17 -52.16
N LEU A 8 -5.31 0.48 -51.23
CA LEU A 8 -4.67 1.21 -50.15
C LEU A 8 -5.43 0.99 -48.85
N LEU A 9 -4.74 0.34 -47.91
CA LEU A 9 -5.17 -0.03 -46.58
C LEU A 9 -5.44 1.22 -45.72
N SER A 10 -6.62 1.30 -45.11
CA SER A 10 -6.85 2.18 -43.97
C SER A 10 -6.39 1.45 -42.70
N VAL A 11 -5.18 1.76 -42.22
CA VAL A 11 -4.67 1.27 -40.95
C VAL A 11 -5.41 1.99 -39.82
N ILE A 12 -6.19 1.24 -39.04
CA ILE A 12 -6.69 1.66 -37.73
C ILE A 12 -5.49 1.66 -36.78
N ALA A 13 -5.08 2.84 -36.32
CA ALA A 13 -4.10 2.98 -35.25
C ALA A 13 -4.81 3.45 -33.98
N LEU A 14 -5.36 2.49 -33.22
CA LEU A 14 -5.78 2.73 -31.84
C LEU A 14 -4.58 2.46 -30.93
N LEU A 15 -3.69 3.43 -30.78
CA LEU A 15 -2.62 3.38 -29.76
C LEU A 15 -3.24 3.68 -28.39
N LEU A 16 -3.83 2.67 -27.76
CA LEU A 16 -3.92 2.64 -26.29
C LEU A 16 -2.56 2.16 -25.77
N THR A 17 -1.61 3.07 -25.58
CA THR A 17 -0.46 2.77 -24.75
C THR A 17 -0.95 2.72 -23.31
N GLY A 18 -1.31 1.52 -22.84
CA GLY A 18 -1.50 1.28 -21.43
C GLY A 18 -0.19 1.60 -20.72
N ILE A 19 -0.16 2.68 -19.95
CA ILE A 19 0.94 2.96 -19.04
C ILE A 19 0.90 1.79 -18.05
N PRO A 20 1.94 0.95 -17.93
CA PRO A 20 1.92 -0.08 -16.92
C PRO A 20 1.84 0.64 -15.58
N ALA A 21 0.74 0.47 -14.85
CA ALA A 21 0.73 0.78 -13.43
C ALA A 21 1.85 -0.07 -12.82
N LEU A 22 2.83 0.59 -12.21
CA LEU A 22 3.93 -0.11 -11.57
C LEU A 22 3.31 -0.96 -10.45
N ALA A 23 3.29 -2.28 -10.63
CA ALA A 23 2.76 -3.17 -9.62
C ALA A 23 3.59 -3.02 -8.33
N ALA A 24 2.93 -3.01 -7.18
CA ALA A 24 3.64 -3.01 -5.90
C ALA A 24 4.64 -4.19 -5.84
N PRO A 25 5.83 -4.00 -5.26
CA PRO A 25 6.79 -5.08 -5.10
C PRO A 25 6.18 -6.20 -4.25
N ASP A 26 6.55 -7.47 -4.52
CA ASP A 26 5.97 -8.61 -3.80
C ASP A 26 6.37 -8.66 -2.32
N SER A 27 7.50 -8.03 -1.98
CA SER A 27 7.98 -7.82 -0.63
C SER A 27 8.21 -6.32 -0.39
N ILE A 28 7.69 -5.83 0.74
CA ILE A 28 7.75 -4.43 1.17
C ILE A 28 8.44 -4.36 2.53
N LYS A 29 9.33 -3.38 2.71
CA LYS A 29 9.98 -3.11 3.98
C LYS A 29 9.46 -1.78 4.54
N LEU A 30 8.31 -1.87 5.19
CA LEU A 30 7.64 -0.69 5.73
C LEU A 30 8.29 -0.25 7.05
N THR A 31 8.78 0.99 7.09
CA THR A 31 9.17 1.65 8.35
C THR A 31 8.16 2.76 8.67
N VAL A 32 7.58 2.69 9.87
CA VAL A 32 6.61 3.68 10.34
C VAL A 32 7.21 4.47 11.50
N HIS A 33 7.28 5.79 11.33
CA HIS A 33 7.63 6.75 12.36
C HIS A 33 6.34 7.41 12.87
N TYR A 34 6.10 7.33 14.17
CA TYR A 34 4.86 7.80 14.80
C TYR A 34 5.15 8.78 15.94
N GLN A 35 4.65 10.00 15.78
CA GLN A 35 4.79 11.07 16.75
C GLN A 35 3.44 11.40 17.37
N ARG A 36 3.42 11.54 18.71
CA ARG A 36 2.28 12.08 19.46
C ARG A 36 2.70 13.35 20.18
N PRO A 37 1.93 14.45 20.09
CA PRO A 37 2.23 15.70 20.81
C PRO A 37 2.33 15.51 22.34
N GLY A 38 1.55 14.59 22.90
CA GLY A 38 1.55 14.31 24.34
C GLY A 38 2.61 13.31 24.83
N GLY A 39 3.36 12.66 23.92
CA GLY A 39 4.31 11.59 24.27
C GLY A 39 3.67 10.36 24.93
N ASP A 40 2.34 10.26 24.92
CA ASP A 40 1.50 9.27 25.60
C ASP A 40 1.37 7.98 24.77
N TYR A 41 2.51 7.34 24.46
CA TYR A 41 2.57 6.19 23.56
C TYR A 41 2.05 4.86 24.15
N ASN A 42 1.82 4.79 25.46
CA ASN A 42 1.49 3.51 26.10
C ASN A 42 0.21 2.88 25.52
N GLY A 43 0.31 1.63 25.08
CA GLY A 43 -0.79 0.89 24.46
C GLY A 43 -1.02 1.16 22.96
N TRP A 44 -0.45 2.23 22.40
CA TRP A 44 -0.58 2.52 20.96
C TRP A 44 0.20 1.52 20.11
N ASN A 45 -0.45 1.00 19.07
CA ASN A 45 0.09 0.04 18.11
C ASN A 45 -0.48 0.32 16.70
N LEU A 46 0.02 -0.39 15.71
CA LEU A 46 -0.44 -0.29 14.33
C LEU A 46 -1.32 -1.48 13.96
N TRP A 47 -2.49 -1.22 13.39
CA TRP A 47 -3.21 -2.19 12.58
C TRP A 47 -2.82 -1.96 11.12
N ILE A 48 -2.14 -2.93 10.53
CA ILE A 48 -1.69 -2.88 9.13
C ILE A 48 -2.32 -4.06 8.41
N TRP A 49 -2.84 -3.84 7.21
CA TRP A 49 -3.38 -4.89 6.36
C TRP A 49 -2.97 -4.71 4.91
N LYS A 50 -2.87 -5.82 4.20
CA LYS A 50 -2.77 -5.84 2.74
C LYS A 50 -4.14 -5.55 2.18
N ASN A 51 -4.26 -4.45 1.44
CA ASN A 51 -5.52 -3.97 0.90
C ASN A 51 -5.72 -4.50 -0.52
N SER A 52 -6.92 -5.00 -0.78
CA SER A 52 -7.27 -5.63 -2.05
C SER A 52 -8.24 -4.74 -2.84
N ASP A 53 -8.34 -4.96 -4.15
CA ASP A 53 -9.36 -4.28 -4.97
C ASP A 53 -10.79 -4.66 -4.58
N ASN A 54 -10.94 -5.87 -4.03
CA ASN A 54 -12.18 -6.38 -3.49
C ASN A 54 -11.96 -6.65 -2.01
N ASN A 55 -12.32 -5.69 -1.16
CA ASN A 55 -12.13 -5.65 0.31
C ASN A 55 -12.37 -6.99 1.05
N SER A 56 -13.09 -7.94 0.45
CA SER A 56 -13.24 -9.32 0.95
C SER A 56 -11.92 -10.11 1.09
N LEU A 57 -10.81 -9.65 0.49
CA LEU A 57 -9.50 -10.31 0.58
C LEU A 57 -8.50 -9.56 1.47
N ASP A 58 -8.91 -8.49 2.12
CA ASP A 58 -8.05 -7.71 3.00
C ASP A 58 -7.46 -8.59 4.10
N THR A 59 -6.13 -8.59 4.20
CA THR A 59 -5.40 -9.54 5.05
C THR A 59 -4.55 -8.79 6.08
N PRO A 60 -4.83 -8.90 7.38
CA PRO A 60 -4.02 -8.23 8.40
C PRO A 60 -2.61 -8.83 8.47
N ILE A 61 -1.62 -7.97 8.69
CA ILE A 61 -0.22 -8.38 8.91
C ILE A 61 -0.05 -9.02 10.29
N SER A 62 -0.83 -8.57 11.28
CA SER A 62 -0.84 -9.12 12.64
C SER A 62 -2.26 -9.07 13.21
N GLN A 63 -2.74 -10.20 13.74
CA GLN A 63 -4.06 -10.30 14.36
C GLN A 63 -4.18 -9.51 15.66
N THR A 64 -3.06 -9.19 16.30
CA THR A 64 -3.02 -8.43 17.56
C THR A 64 -2.45 -7.02 17.39
N GLY A 65 -2.21 -6.59 16.14
CA GLY A 65 -1.51 -5.36 15.82
C GLY A 65 0.01 -5.50 15.88
N VAL A 66 0.69 -4.50 15.34
CA VAL A 66 2.15 -4.38 15.26
C VAL A 66 2.61 -3.35 16.29
N LYS A 67 3.51 -3.77 17.18
CA LYS A 67 4.03 -2.91 18.25
C LYS A 67 5.18 -2.05 17.72
N PHE A 68 5.28 -0.83 18.24
CA PHE A 68 6.50 -0.05 18.11
C PHE A 68 7.66 -0.71 18.86
N THR A 69 8.83 -0.79 18.24
CA THR A 69 10.00 -1.51 18.76
C THR A 69 11.20 -0.60 19.01
N ASP A 70 11.18 0.62 18.47
CA ASP A 70 12.29 1.56 18.58
C ASP A 70 11.79 3.00 18.77
N THR A 71 12.71 3.94 18.92
CA THR A 71 12.44 5.38 19.07
C THR A 71 13.55 6.20 18.40
N ASP A 72 13.17 7.25 17.69
CA ASP A 72 14.08 8.25 17.12
C ASP A 72 13.65 9.67 17.52
N ASP A 73 14.29 10.69 16.93
CA ASP A 73 14.01 12.09 17.22
C ASP A 73 12.58 12.53 16.82
N PHE A 74 11.92 11.78 15.93
CA PHE A 74 10.53 12.04 15.54
C PHE A 74 9.55 11.40 16.53
N GLY A 75 9.80 10.15 16.96
CA GLY A 75 8.93 9.45 17.90
C GLY A 75 9.14 7.95 17.93
N LYS A 76 8.06 7.18 18.02
CA LYS A 76 8.11 5.71 18.05
C LYS A 76 8.28 5.14 16.65
N VAL A 77 9.11 4.12 16.52
CA VAL A 77 9.45 3.51 15.23
C VAL A 77 9.18 2.01 15.24
N VAL A 78 8.76 1.49 14.09
CA VAL A 78 8.77 0.05 13.79
C VAL A 78 9.09 -0.18 12.33
N THR A 79 9.85 -1.23 12.05
CA THR A 79 10.06 -1.76 10.71
C THR A 79 9.44 -3.14 10.59
N VAL A 80 8.67 -3.37 9.53
CA VAL A 80 7.98 -4.63 9.25
C VAL A 80 8.30 -5.07 7.82
N ASN A 81 8.67 -6.33 7.64
CA ASN A 81 8.74 -6.94 6.31
C ASN A 81 7.37 -7.56 5.99
N ILE A 82 6.83 -7.23 4.82
CA ILE A 82 5.50 -7.64 4.38
C ILE A 82 5.63 -8.33 3.03
N ASP A 83 5.32 -9.63 3.01
CA ASP A 83 5.42 -10.46 1.82
C ASP A 83 4.05 -10.81 1.21
N GLY A 84 4.08 -11.24 -0.04
CA GLY A 84 2.91 -11.70 -0.78
C GLY A 84 1.97 -10.54 -1.10
N MET A 85 2.54 -9.46 -1.63
CA MET A 85 1.86 -8.23 -2.04
C MET A 85 1.41 -8.26 -3.50
N LYS A 86 1.82 -9.26 -4.28
CA LYS A 86 1.49 -9.39 -5.72
C LYS A 86 0.00 -9.25 -6.08
N ASN A 87 -0.91 -9.62 -5.17
CA ASN A 87 -2.37 -9.56 -5.38
C ASN A 87 -3.05 -8.42 -4.60
N PHE A 88 -2.27 -7.50 -4.04
CA PHE A 88 -2.72 -6.40 -3.21
C PHE A 88 -2.25 -5.09 -3.84
N LYS A 89 -3.10 -4.06 -3.76
CA LYS A 89 -2.84 -2.78 -4.43
C LYS A 89 -2.01 -1.83 -3.57
N ASP A 90 -2.19 -1.89 -2.26
CA ASP A 90 -1.56 -0.99 -1.30
C ASP A 90 -1.64 -1.60 0.11
N LEU A 91 -1.09 -0.87 1.10
CA LEU A 91 -1.20 -1.23 2.50
C LEU A 91 -2.12 -0.25 3.21
N GLY A 92 -3.12 -0.77 3.92
CA GLY A 92 -3.90 0.01 4.86
C GLY A 92 -3.22 0.10 6.23
N ILE A 93 -3.41 1.22 6.91
CA ILE A 93 -2.85 1.49 8.24
C ILE A 93 -3.82 2.28 9.12
N ILE A 94 -3.97 1.81 10.37
CA ILE A 94 -4.62 2.54 11.46
C ILE A 94 -3.71 2.51 12.68
N VAL A 95 -3.49 3.67 13.30
CA VAL A 95 -2.89 3.74 14.62
C VAL A 95 -4.00 3.57 15.65
N ARG A 96 -3.91 2.52 16.48
CA ARG A 96 -4.96 2.18 17.45
C ARG A 96 -4.39 2.01 18.87
N LEU A 97 -5.21 2.31 19.86
CA LEU A 97 -4.90 2.09 21.27
C LEU A 97 -5.39 0.70 21.71
N ASN A 98 -4.48 -0.11 22.26
CA ASN A 98 -4.74 -1.47 22.72
C ASN A 98 -5.50 -2.28 21.63
N ASP A 99 -6.52 -3.04 22.02
CA ASP A 99 -7.44 -3.68 21.09
C ASP A 99 -8.64 -2.77 20.83
N TRP A 100 -8.46 -1.84 19.87
CA TRP A 100 -9.50 -0.92 19.39
C TRP A 100 -10.14 0.00 20.45
N ALA A 101 -9.45 0.29 21.56
CA ALA A 101 -9.96 1.20 22.58
C ALA A 101 -10.05 2.66 22.09
N ALA A 102 -9.20 3.03 21.13
CA ALA A 102 -9.25 4.31 20.41
C ALA A 102 -8.53 4.18 19.06
N LYS A 103 -8.79 5.13 18.16
CA LYS A 103 -8.01 5.36 16.93
C LYS A 103 -7.39 6.76 16.99
N ASP A 104 -6.19 6.89 16.43
CA ASP A 104 -5.59 8.18 16.11
C ASP A 104 -5.73 8.42 14.61
N VAL A 105 -6.65 9.33 14.27
CA VAL A 105 -7.40 9.42 13.01
C VAL A 105 -8.40 8.26 12.84
N ASN A 106 -9.69 8.59 12.69
CA ASN A 106 -10.76 7.60 12.62
C ASN A 106 -10.84 6.87 11.28
N ASP A 107 -10.43 7.57 10.21
CA ASP A 107 -10.47 7.09 8.83
C ASP A 107 -9.33 6.12 8.53
N ASP A 108 -9.60 5.19 7.63
CA ASP A 108 -8.60 4.29 7.09
C ASP A 108 -7.64 5.09 6.19
N ARG A 109 -6.35 4.84 6.35
CA ARG A 109 -5.30 5.48 5.57
C ARG A 109 -4.53 4.41 4.80
N PHE A 110 -3.96 4.79 3.66
CA PHE A 110 -3.31 3.86 2.76
C PHE A 110 -1.93 4.36 2.36
N ILE A 111 -1.00 3.42 2.19
CA ILE A 111 0.35 3.64 1.68
C ILE A 111 0.36 3.06 0.27
N THR A 112 0.31 3.94 -0.73
CA THR A 112 0.09 3.58 -2.15
C THR A 112 1.35 3.67 -3.00
N GLU A 113 2.44 4.19 -2.46
CA GLU A 113 3.71 4.37 -3.15
C GLU A 113 4.81 3.67 -2.36
N PHE A 114 5.64 2.90 -3.06
CA PHE A 114 6.76 2.15 -2.51
C PHE A 114 8.01 2.49 -3.30
N ASP A 115 9.13 2.64 -2.61
CA ASP A 115 10.39 2.92 -3.27
C ASP A 115 11.05 1.61 -3.76
N ALA A 116 12.23 1.72 -4.38
CA ALA A 116 12.92 0.56 -4.94
C ALA A 116 13.35 -0.48 -3.87
N ASN A 117 13.34 -0.11 -2.59
CA ASN A 117 13.64 -0.95 -1.45
C ASN A 117 12.38 -1.49 -0.75
N GLY A 118 11.20 -1.20 -1.31
CA GLY A 118 9.89 -1.50 -0.73
C GLY A 118 9.38 -0.36 0.12
#